data_AF-A0A2U3LGQ3-F1
#
_entry.id   AF-A0A2U3LGQ3-F1
#
_cell.length_a   1.000
_cell.length_b   1.000
_cell.length_c   1.000
_cell.angle_alpha   90.00
_cell.angle_beta   90.00
_cell.angle_gamma   90.00
#
_symmetry.space_group_name_H-M   'P 1'
#
loop_
_entity.id
_entity.type
_entity.pdbx_description
1 polymer ?
#
loop_
_entity_poly.entity_id
_entity_poly.type
_entity_poly.pdbx_seq_one_letter_code
_entity_poly.pdbx_strand_id
1 'polypeptide(L)'
;MIRATEITDDHGNVVSTKKTYFKDMFDEEKGYLFWNKSSFVKTFQDVELPNEITKSDIANLFLLSKKVYSTTNMIGYRGNGGIKAMDIPQMANVIRDTERHTVLFLNRMVKKRIMAKIEVKIGDDVITQWYFNPIYFFSSNRLSLNLYLLFQKDLDNFIPEYAKQKFRLLKSK
;
A
#
# COMPACT_ATOMS: atom_id res chain seq x y z
N MET A 1 -9.81 -17.63 -12.11
CA MET A 1 -11.09 -17.56 -12.88
C MET A 1 -10.73 -17.48 -14.38
N ILE A 2 -11.44 -18.21 -15.25
CA ILE A 2 -11.19 -18.23 -16.69
C ILE A 2 -12.45 -17.71 -17.38
N ARG A 3 -12.32 -16.70 -18.25
CA ARG A 3 -13.39 -16.33 -19.19
C ARG A 3 -12.94 -16.75 -20.58
N ALA A 4 -13.70 -17.65 -21.18
CA ALA A 4 -13.59 -17.94 -22.59
C ALA A 4 -14.57 -17.02 -23.33
N THR A 5 -14.08 -16.32 -24.34
CA THR A 5 -14.93 -15.69 -25.35
C THR A 5 -14.79 -16.52 -26.61
N GLU A 6 -15.91 -17.07 -27.07
CA GLU A 6 -16.01 -17.79 -28.33
C GLU A 6 -16.65 -16.88 -29.37
N ILE A 7 -16.06 -16.82 -30.56
CA ILE A 7 -16.61 -16.13 -31.71
C ILE A 7 -17.05 -17.22 -32.68
N THR A 8 -18.36 -17.29 -32.94
CA THR A 8 -18.98 -18.20 -33.91
C THR A 8 -19.32 -17.47 -35.20
N ASP A 9 -19.23 -18.19 -36.32
CA ASP A 9 -19.76 -17.74 -37.61
C ASP A 9 -21.30 -17.84 -37.67
N ASP A 10 -21.88 -17.38 -38.77
CA ASP A 10 -23.33 -17.43 -39.03
C ASP A 10 -23.88 -18.87 -39.15
N HIS A 11 -23.00 -19.87 -39.20
CA HIS A 11 -23.31 -21.30 -39.27
C HIS A 11 -23.10 -22.02 -37.93
N GLY A 12 -22.73 -21.29 -36.86
CA GLY A 12 -22.52 -21.83 -35.52
C GLY A 12 -21.17 -22.52 -35.31
N ASN A 13 -20.22 -22.42 -36.25
CA ASN A 13 -18.88 -22.97 -36.07
C ASN A 13 -18.01 -21.98 -35.28
N VAL A 14 -17.28 -22.48 -34.29
CA VAL A 14 -16.36 -21.66 -33.49
C VAL A 14 -15.13 -21.31 -34.33
N VAL A 15 -15.00 -20.03 -34.69
CA VAL A 15 -13.92 -19.50 -35.54
C VAL A 15 -12.71 -19.11 -34.69
N SER A 16 -12.94 -18.74 -33.42
CA SER A 16 -11.85 -18.38 -32.50
C SER A 16 -12.28 -18.50 -31.04
N THR A 17 -11.40 -19.06 -30.22
CA THR A 17 -11.56 -19.10 -28.76
C THR A 17 -10.46 -18.27 -28.11
N LYS A 18 -10.82 -17.15 -27.47
CA LYS A 18 -9.89 -16.36 -26.67
C LYS A 18 -10.04 -16.70 -25.18
N LYS A 19 -9.09 -17.45 -24.63
CA LYS A 19 -9.02 -17.72 -23.19
C LYS A 19 -8.32 -16.57 -22.49
N THR A 20 -9.03 -15.81 -21.67
CA THR A 20 -8.44 -14.79 -20.81
C THR A 20 -8.24 -15.37 -19.41
N TYR A 21 -6.97 -15.51 -19.02
CA TYR A 21 -6.59 -15.88 -17.67
C TYR A 21 -6.66 -14.65 -16.78
N PHE A 22 -7.60 -14.62 -15.83
CA PHE A 22 -7.56 -13.61 -14.78
C PHE A 22 -6.45 -13.98 -13.82
N LYS A 23 -5.52 -13.04 -13.57
CA LYS A 23 -4.54 -13.17 -12.49
C LYS A 23 -5.27 -13.56 -11.21
N ASP A 24 -4.71 -14.51 -10.47
CA ASP A 24 -5.26 -14.83 -9.16
C ASP A 24 -5.31 -13.54 -8.32
N MET A 25 -6.47 -13.29 -7.75
CA MET A 25 -6.73 -12.08 -6.96
C MET A 25 -6.00 -12.16 -5.62
N PHE A 26 -5.62 -13.36 -5.17
CA PHE A 26 -4.87 -13.54 -3.95
C PHE A 26 -3.67 -14.46 -4.20
N ASP A 27 -2.47 -13.97 -3.88
CA ASP A 27 -1.22 -14.72 -3.94
C ASP A 27 -0.76 -14.95 -2.49
N GLU A 28 -0.42 -16.18 -2.10
CA GLU A 28 -0.09 -16.47 -0.69
C GLU A 28 1.20 -15.79 -0.23
N GLU A 29 2.16 -15.57 -1.13
CA GLU A 29 3.43 -14.91 -0.82
C GLU A 29 3.33 -13.39 -0.94
N LYS A 30 2.62 -12.90 -1.96
CA LYS A 30 2.60 -11.47 -2.33
C LYS A 30 1.36 -10.74 -1.81
N GLY A 31 0.33 -11.47 -1.44
CA GLY A 31 -0.93 -10.97 -0.90
C GLY A 31 -2.00 -10.66 -1.95
N TYR A 32 -2.98 -9.86 -1.52
CA TYR A 32 -4.20 -9.56 -2.28
C TYR A 32 -3.96 -8.51 -3.37
N LEU A 33 -4.45 -8.74 -4.59
CA LEU A 33 -4.44 -7.75 -5.67
C LEU A 33 -5.43 -6.62 -5.34
N PHE A 34 -4.95 -5.64 -4.60
CA PHE A 34 -5.71 -4.51 -4.10
C PHE A 34 -6.03 -3.48 -5.20
N TRP A 35 -5.18 -3.38 -6.22
CA TRP A 35 -5.38 -2.48 -7.37
C TRP A 35 -5.06 -3.15 -8.71
N ASN A 36 -6.04 -3.26 -9.61
CA ASN A 36 -5.89 -3.94 -10.90
C ASN A 36 -5.43 -3.04 -12.07
N LYS A 37 -5.06 -1.76 -11.83
CA LYS A 37 -4.55 -0.89 -12.90
C LYS A 37 -3.31 -0.09 -12.46
N SER A 38 -2.23 -0.27 -13.22
CA SER A 38 -0.91 0.35 -13.13
C SER A 38 -0.96 1.87 -13.35
N SER A 39 -0.65 2.69 -12.34
CA SER A 39 0.01 4.01 -12.50
C SER A 39 0.18 4.69 -11.12
N PHE A 40 1.38 5.21 -10.91
CA PHE A 40 1.92 6.07 -9.83
C PHE A 40 0.92 6.59 -8.79
N VAL A 41 1.04 6.07 -7.55
CA VAL A 41 0.40 6.54 -6.30
C VAL A 41 -1.06 7.00 -6.47
N LYS A 42 -1.99 6.08 -6.25
CA LYS A 42 -3.41 6.37 -6.31
C LYS A 42 -3.95 6.69 -4.93
N THR A 43 -4.43 7.91 -4.75
CA THR A 43 -5.46 8.22 -3.76
C THR A 43 -6.75 7.55 -4.23
N PHE A 44 -7.48 6.85 -3.36
CA PHE A 44 -8.82 6.38 -3.71
C PHE A 44 -9.65 7.62 -4.11
N GLN A 45 -10.24 7.62 -5.32
CA GLN A 45 -10.99 8.78 -5.81
C GLN A 45 -12.17 9.13 -4.89
N ASP A 46 -12.68 8.13 -4.17
CA ASP A 46 -13.86 8.24 -3.29
C ASP A 46 -13.49 8.33 -1.79
N VAL A 47 -12.19 8.38 -1.45
CA VAL A 47 -11.77 8.51 -0.04
C VAL A 47 -11.04 9.83 0.16
N GLU A 48 -11.74 10.77 0.78
CA GLU A 48 -11.18 12.05 1.18
C GLU A 48 -10.24 11.88 2.38
N LEU A 49 -9.20 12.72 2.43
CA LEU A 49 -8.41 12.86 3.65
C LEU A 49 -9.28 13.44 4.77
N PRO A 50 -9.03 13.07 6.04
CA PRO A 50 -9.77 13.64 7.17
C PRO A 50 -9.76 15.18 7.15
N ASN A 51 -10.92 15.80 7.40
CA ASN A 51 -11.12 17.25 7.28
C ASN A 51 -10.17 18.10 8.15
N GLU A 52 -9.59 17.53 9.20
CA GLU A 52 -8.68 18.24 10.09
C GLU A 52 -7.20 18.12 9.66
N ILE A 53 -6.95 17.70 8.43
CA ILE A 53 -5.65 17.79 7.75
C ILE A 53 -5.50 19.17 7.10
N THR A 54 -4.42 19.87 7.42
CA THR A 54 -4.15 21.20 6.84
C THR A 54 -3.59 21.08 5.42
N LYS A 55 -3.65 22.16 4.63
CA LYS A 55 -3.01 22.22 3.30
C LYS A 55 -1.50 21.92 3.36
N SER A 56 -0.83 22.36 4.43
CA SER A 56 0.59 22.06 4.66
C SER A 56 0.83 20.58 4.93
N ASP A 57 -0.04 19.94 5.74
CA ASP A 57 0.04 18.50 5.97
C ASP A 57 -0.16 17.71 4.66
N ILE A 58 -1.10 18.12 3.79
CA ILE A 58 -1.31 17.49 2.46
C ILE A 58 -0.04 17.59 1.62
N ALA A 59 0.58 18.77 1.58
CA ALA A 59 1.83 18.96 0.84
C ALA A 59 2.94 18.05 1.37
N ASN A 60 3.10 17.95 2.70
CA ASN A 60 4.10 17.10 3.34
C ASN A 60 3.84 15.60 3.09
N LEU A 61 2.58 15.16 3.20
CA LEU A 61 2.16 13.80 2.85
C LEU A 61 2.50 13.47 1.39
N PHE A 62 2.23 14.40 0.47
CA PHE A 62 2.55 14.22 -0.95
C PHE A 62 4.06 14.17 -1.23
N LEU A 63 4.87 14.95 -0.51
CA LEU A 63 6.33 14.88 -0.64
C LEU A 63 6.88 13.53 -0.14
N LEU A 64 6.39 13.03 1.00
CA LEU A 64 6.78 11.73 1.53
C LEU A 64 6.23 10.55 0.72
N SER A 65 5.04 10.68 0.11
CA SER A 65 4.45 9.60 -0.70
C SER A 65 5.32 9.23 -1.91
N LYS A 66 6.11 10.17 -2.42
CA LYS A 66 7.11 9.94 -3.48
C LYS A 66 8.31 9.11 -3.02
N LYS A 67 8.48 8.90 -1.72
CA LYS A 67 9.54 8.09 -1.10
C LYS A 67 9.04 6.73 -0.63
N VAL A 68 7.83 6.35 -1.04
CA VAL A 68 7.22 5.08 -0.67
C VAL A 68 7.70 3.97 -1.59
N TYR A 69 8.14 2.86 -1.00
CA TYR A 69 8.58 1.72 -1.77
C TYR A 69 7.43 0.79 -2.17
N SER A 70 7.36 0.46 -3.46
CA SER A 70 6.24 -0.27 -4.08
C SER A 70 5.96 -1.66 -3.50
N THR A 71 6.94 -2.33 -2.90
CA THR A 71 6.71 -3.68 -2.36
C THR A 71 6.15 -3.67 -0.94
N THR A 72 6.52 -2.67 -0.14
CA THR A 72 6.22 -2.66 1.31
C THR A 72 5.30 -1.53 1.73
N ASN A 73 5.11 -0.52 0.87
CA ASN A 73 4.48 0.76 1.19
C ASN A 73 5.15 1.51 2.36
N MET A 74 6.43 1.19 2.62
CA MET A 74 7.29 1.84 3.61
C MET A 74 7.91 3.10 3.01
N ILE A 75 8.03 4.16 3.82
CA ILE A 75 8.85 5.32 3.47
C ILE A 75 10.32 4.93 3.59
N GLY A 76 11.04 4.98 2.48
CA GLY A 76 12.41 4.50 2.42
C GLY A 76 13.23 5.15 1.32
N TYR A 77 14.51 4.79 1.33
CA TYR A 77 15.45 5.18 0.30
C TYR A 77 16.27 3.97 -0.15
N ARG A 78 16.86 4.07 -1.34
CA ARG A 78 17.80 3.07 -1.84
C ARG A 78 19.18 3.37 -1.28
N GLY A 79 19.77 2.43 -0.56
CA GLY A 79 21.13 2.49 -0.05
C GLY A 79 21.94 1.26 -0.43
N ASN A 80 23.16 1.16 0.10
CA ASN A 80 23.98 -0.03 -0.06
C ASN A 80 23.30 -1.23 0.61
N GLY A 81 23.14 -2.33 -0.13
CA GLY A 81 22.48 -3.54 0.35
C GLY A 81 20.95 -3.54 0.25
N GLY A 82 20.35 -2.57 -0.46
CA GLY A 82 18.93 -2.59 -0.77
C GLY A 82 18.19 -1.39 -0.21
N ILE A 83 17.01 -1.62 0.36
CA ILE A 83 16.08 -0.57 0.74
C ILE A 83 16.11 -0.39 2.24
N LYS A 84 16.28 0.86 2.66
CA LYS A 84 16.39 1.25 4.06
C LYS A 84 15.23 2.17 4.42
N ALA A 85 14.76 2.04 5.67
CA ALA A 85 13.75 2.94 6.21
C ALA A 85 14.34 4.34 6.36
N MET A 86 13.53 5.37 6.08
CA MET A 86 13.94 6.73 6.35
C MET A 86 13.84 7.07 7.85
N ASP A 87 14.86 7.73 8.37
CA ASP A 87 14.84 8.31 9.71
C ASP A 87 14.20 9.72 9.74
N ILE A 88 14.07 10.29 10.94
CA ILE A 88 13.49 11.63 11.13
C ILE A 88 14.28 12.71 10.38
N PRO A 89 15.62 12.82 10.50
CA PRO A 89 16.40 13.79 9.72
C PRO A 89 16.18 13.69 8.21
N GLN A 90 16.14 12.49 7.65
CA GLN A 90 15.90 12.28 6.22
C GLN A 90 14.50 12.71 5.81
N MET A 91 13.47 12.37 6.59
CA MET A 91 12.10 12.81 6.31
C MET A 91 11.95 14.32 6.45
N ALA A 92 12.59 14.95 7.43
CA ALA A 92 12.62 16.39 7.64
C ALA A 92 13.20 17.11 6.41
N ASN A 93 14.28 16.59 5.85
CA ASN A 93 14.87 17.08 4.60
C ASN A 93 13.91 16.93 3.41
N VAL A 94 13.14 15.84 3.32
CA VAL A 94 12.18 15.62 2.23
C VAL A 94 11.03 16.62 2.29
N ILE A 95 10.47 16.87 3.48
CA ILE A 95 9.36 17.82 3.67
C ILE A 95 9.82 19.27 3.84
N ARG A 96 11.14 19.51 3.90
CA ARG A 96 11.78 20.83 4.08
C ARG A 96 11.34 21.52 5.37
N ASP A 97 11.34 20.78 6.46
CA ASP A 97 11.00 21.27 7.80
C ASP A 97 12.05 20.86 8.82
N THR A 98 11.92 21.34 10.05
CA THR A 98 12.76 20.93 11.17
C THR A 98 12.41 19.52 11.64
N GLU A 99 13.35 18.81 12.25
CA GLU A 99 13.10 17.49 12.84
C GLU A 99 11.97 17.52 13.87
N ARG A 100 11.93 18.57 14.71
CA ARG A 100 10.87 18.75 15.72
C ARG A 100 9.49 18.83 15.08
N HIS A 101 9.32 19.66 14.06
CA HIS A 101 8.04 19.76 13.36
C HIS A 101 7.70 18.49 12.59
N THR A 102 8.70 17.83 12.02
CA THR A 102 8.53 16.55 11.33
C THR A 102 7.97 15.49 12.26
N VAL A 103 8.51 15.36 13.48
CA VAL A 103 7.99 14.44 14.50
C VAL A 103 6.54 14.78 14.85
N LEU A 104 6.22 16.06 15.07
CA LEU A 104 4.86 16.49 15.37
C LEU A 104 3.90 16.18 14.22
N PHE A 105 4.31 16.42 12.98
CA PHE A 105 3.57 16.10 11.77
C PHE A 105 3.31 14.59 11.67
N LEU A 106 4.34 13.76 11.75
CA LEU A 106 4.22 12.29 11.67
C LEU A 106 3.30 11.74 12.78
N ASN A 107 3.42 12.24 14.01
CA ASN A 107 2.55 11.84 15.12
C ASN A 107 1.08 12.20 14.85
N ARG A 108 0.80 13.37 14.26
CA ARG A 108 -0.57 13.72 13.83
C ARG A 108 -1.08 12.76 12.76
N MET A 109 -0.24 12.39 11.78
CA MET A 109 -0.63 11.47 10.70
C MET A 109 -0.90 10.05 11.21
N VAL A 110 -0.12 9.59 12.19
CA VAL A 110 -0.35 8.31 12.89
C VAL A 110 -1.66 8.37 13.68
N LYS A 111 -1.89 9.44 14.46
CA LYS A 111 -3.14 9.63 15.22
C LYS A 111 -4.37 9.59 14.31
N LYS A 112 -4.25 10.13 13.10
CA LYS A 112 -5.30 10.14 12.07
C LYS A 112 -5.36 8.87 11.22
N ARG A 113 -4.57 7.85 11.53
CA ARG A 113 -4.51 6.56 10.81
C ARG A 113 -4.15 6.68 9.32
N ILE A 114 -3.53 7.79 8.93
CA ILE A 114 -2.98 7.99 7.57
C ILE A 114 -1.62 7.28 7.45
N MET A 115 -0.90 7.18 8.56
CA MET A 115 0.39 6.50 8.65
C MET A 115 0.42 5.53 9.83
N ALA A 116 1.38 4.61 9.81
CA ALA A 116 1.73 3.76 10.94
C ALA A 116 3.24 3.82 11.20
N LYS A 117 3.62 3.72 12.47
CA LYS A 117 5.00 3.57 12.95
C LYS A 117 5.18 2.16 13.51
N ILE A 118 6.27 1.50 13.16
CA ILE A 118 6.70 0.21 13.72
C ILE A 118 8.16 0.31 14.12
N GLU A 119 8.53 -0.33 15.22
CA GLU A 119 9.93 -0.54 15.59
C GLU A 119 10.30 -1.98 15.27
N VAL A 120 11.34 -2.16 14.45
CA VAL A 120 11.83 -3.47 14.01
C VAL A 120 13.24 -3.64 14.54
N LYS A 121 13.47 -4.73 15.27
CA LYS A 121 14.80 -5.10 15.75
C LYS A 121 15.56 -5.85 14.66
N ILE A 122 16.73 -5.35 14.27
CA ILE A 122 17.61 -5.96 13.27
C ILE A 122 18.98 -6.13 13.94
N GLY A 123 19.30 -7.36 14.33
CA GLY A 123 20.46 -7.62 15.20
C GLY A 123 20.29 -6.93 16.55
N ASP A 124 21.22 -6.05 16.90
CA ASP A 124 21.18 -5.25 18.13
C ASP A 124 20.53 -3.87 17.94
N ASP A 125 20.28 -3.46 16.69
CA ASP A 125 19.70 -2.16 16.37
C ASP A 125 18.18 -2.19 16.36
N VAL A 126 17.55 -1.10 16.80
CA VAL A 126 16.11 -0.86 16.66
C VAL A 126 15.90 0.20 15.59
N ILE A 127 15.29 -0.19 14.48
CA ILE A 127 14.98 0.70 13.36
C ILE A 127 13.50 1.04 13.39
N THR A 128 13.20 2.33 13.40
CA THR A 128 11.82 2.80 13.20
C THR A 128 11.47 2.80 11.71
N GLN A 129 10.34 2.17 11.37
CA GLN A 129 9.79 2.12 10.02
C GLN A 129 8.45 2.85 9.98
N TRP A 130 8.24 3.61 8.90
CA TRP A 130 7.02 4.39 8.68
C TRP A 130 6.32 3.90 7.43
N TYR A 131 5.01 3.70 7.53
CA TYR A 131 4.17 3.17 6.46
C TYR A 131 3.01 4.10 6.19
N PHE A 132 2.63 4.23 4.92
CA PHE A 132 1.37 4.85 4.56
C PHE A 132 0.24 3.83 4.58
N ASN A 133 -0.93 4.29 5.02
CA ASN A 133 -2.16 3.54 4.85
C ASN A 133 -2.49 3.43 3.34
N PRO A 134 -2.66 2.19 2.81
CA PRO A 134 -2.96 1.96 1.41
C PRO A 134 -4.23 2.65 0.90
N ILE A 135 -5.15 3.04 1.79
CA ILE A 135 -6.37 3.77 1.42
C ILE A 135 -6.05 5.18 0.92
N TYR A 136 -4.99 5.81 1.43
CA TYR A 136 -4.63 7.18 1.03
C TYR A 136 -3.48 7.19 0.03
N PHE A 137 -2.43 6.41 0.30
CA PHE A 137 -1.25 6.37 -0.55
C PHE A 137 -0.80 4.93 -0.72
N PHE A 138 -0.95 4.41 -1.94
CA PHE A 138 -0.52 3.06 -2.27
C PHE A 138 0.40 3.04 -3.49
N SER A 139 1.57 2.46 -3.30
CA SER A 139 2.63 2.37 -4.31
C SER A 139 2.73 0.99 -4.95
N SER A 140 1.96 0.01 -4.46
CA SER A 140 1.89 -1.35 -5.00
C SER A 140 0.61 -1.60 -5.79
N ASN A 141 0.52 -2.79 -6.39
CA ASN A 141 -0.75 -3.37 -6.80
C ASN A 141 -1.24 -4.44 -5.83
N ARG A 142 -0.36 -4.95 -4.96
CA ARG A 142 -0.65 -6.04 -4.02
C ARG A 142 -0.48 -5.61 -2.58
N LEU A 143 -1.50 -5.88 -1.80
CA LEU A 143 -1.53 -5.67 -0.37
C LEU A 143 -0.95 -6.90 0.32
N SER A 144 0.24 -6.76 0.90
CA SER A 144 0.89 -7.83 1.67
C SER A 144 0.21 -8.04 3.03
N LEU A 145 0.44 -9.21 3.65
CA LEU A 145 -0.10 -9.53 4.97
C LEU A 145 0.30 -8.48 6.02
N ASN A 146 1.58 -8.11 6.10
CA ASN A 146 2.07 -7.14 7.07
C ASN A 146 1.37 -5.79 6.93
N LEU A 147 1.19 -5.33 5.68
CA LEU A 147 0.52 -4.06 5.41
C LEU A 147 -0.98 -4.12 5.70
N TYR A 148 -1.64 -5.25 5.40
CA TYR A 148 -3.02 -5.50 5.80
C TYR A 148 -3.18 -5.45 7.32
N LEU A 149 -2.31 -6.13 8.08
CA LEU A 149 -2.38 -6.18 9.54
C LEU A 149 -2.20 -4.80 10.19
N LEU A 150 -1.33 -3.95 9.63
CA LEU A 150 -1.12 -2.59 10.14
C LEU A 150 -2.37 -1.71 10.05
N PHE A 151 -3.13 -1.87 8.96
CA PHE A 151 -4.27 -1.02 8.65
C PHE A 151 -5.59 -1.82 8.60
N GLN A 152 -5.65 -2.96 9.29
CA GLN A 152 -6.76 -3.92 9.18
C GLN A 152 -8.12 -3.28 9.41
N LYS A 153 -8.23 -2.47 10.48
CA LYS A 153 -9.47 -1.78 10.85
C LYS A 153 -9.98 -0.83 9.76
N ASP A 154 -9.07 -0.25 8.99
CA ASP A 154 -9.45 0.67 7.91
C ASP A 154 -9.75 -0.12 6.63
N LEU A 155 -8.91 -1.11 6.32
CA LEU A 155 -8.96 -1.89 5.09
C LEU A 155 -10.10 -2.91 5.02
N ASP A 156 -10.62 -3.38 6.16
CA ASP A 156 -11.70 -4.36 6.21
C ASP A 156 -12.99 -3.87 5.51
N ASN A 157 -13.18 -2.56 5.38
CA ASN A 157 -14.33 -2.00 4.65
C ASN A 157 -14.11 -1.94 3.12
N PHE A 158 -12.86 -2.04 2.66
CA PHE A 158 -12.48 -1.91 1.25
C PHE A 158 -12.05 -3.24 0.62
N ILE A 159 -11.94 -4.30 1.42
CA ILE A 159 -11.48 -5.61 0.99
C ILE A 159 -12.63 -6.61 1.08
N PRO A 160 -12.85 -7.46 0.06
CA PRO A 160 -13.89 -8.48 0.10
C PRO A 160 -13.60 -9.55 1.17
N GLU A 161 -14.66 -10.13 1.74
CA GLU A 161 -14.55 -11.07 2.87
C GLU A 161 -13.64 -12.27 2.58
N TYR A 162 -13.64 -12.79 1.34
CA TYR A 162 -12.76 -13.91 0.97
C TYR A 162 -11.27 -13.58 1.15
N ALA A 163 -10.85 -12.35 0.84
CA ALA A 163 -9.46 -11.94 0.98
C ALA A 163 -9.10 -11.75 2.46
N LYS A 164 -10.04 -11.25 3.29
CA LYS A 164 -9.86 -11.19 4.75
C LYS A 164 -9.66 -12.58 5.35
N GLN A 165 -10.47 -13.55 4.94
CA GLN A 165 -10.33 -14.94 5.39
C GLN A 165 -8.97 -15.52 5.00
N LYS A 166 -8.49 -15.27 3.79
CA LYS A 166 -7.15 -15.67 3.35
C LYS A 166 -6.03 -15.05 4.20
N PHE A 167 -6.12 -13.76 4.52
CA PHE A 167 -5.16 -13.14 5.44
C PHE A 167 -5.24 -13.71 6.87
N ARG A 168 -6.43 -14.03 7.37
CA ARG A 168 -6.60 -14.69 8.68
C ARG A 168 -5.91 -16.07 8.71
N LEU A 169 -6.04 -16.85 7.63
CA LEU A 169 -5.37 -18.15 7.50
C LEU A 169 -3.85 -18.03 7.44
N LEU A 170 -3.32 -17.01 6.75
CA LEU A 170 -1.88 -16.76 6.71
C LEU A 170 -1.32 -16.30 8.06
N LYS A 171 -2.10 -15.54 8.84
CA LYS A 171 -1.71 -15.11 10.19
C LYS A 171 -1.59 -16.28 11.17
N SER A 172 -2.37 -17.35 10.98
CA SER A 172 -2.37 -18.53 11.85
C SER A 172 -1.30 -19.57 11.53
N LYS A 173 -0.55 -19.39 10.43
CA LYS A 173 0.62 -20.20 10.07
C LYS A 173 1.86 -19.62 10.73
#